data_AF-A0A838UAX4-F1
#
_entry.id   AF-A0A838UAX4-F1
#
_cell.length_a   1.000
_cell.length_b   1.000
_cell.length_c   1.000
_cell.angle_alpha   90.00
_cell.angle_beta   90.00
_cell.angle_gamma   90.00
#
_symmetry.space_group_name_H-M   'P 1'
#
loop_
_entity.id
_entity.type
_entity.pdbx_description
1 polymer ?
#
loop_
_entity_poly.entity_id
_entity_poly.type
_entity_poly.pdbx_seq_one_letter_code
_entity_poly.pdbx_strand_id
1 'polypeptide(L)'
;MSDTTNLSSFIKESFGSNSTYVEGLLERYRQDAKLVDDSWQAYFGALLDGGSPSVEAEVRVESATAAPSLPAASVPDVAKPSPAVSISEGTQAKKITGAAKKIVENMEQSLSVPTATSFRNIPV
;
A
#
# COMPACT_ATOMS: atom_id res chain seq x y z
N MET A 1 1.40 -21.72 24.70
CA MET A 1 0.68 -21.73 23.40
C MET A 1 -0.40 -20.65 23.28
N SER A 2 -0.85 -20.01 24.36
CA SER A 2 -2.02 -19.11 24.32
C SER A 2 -1.72 -17.69 23.79
N ASP A 3 -0.50 -17.17 23.97
CA ASP A 3 -0.12 -15.82 23.51
C ASP A 3 -0.02 -15.72 21.99
N THR A 4 0.54 -16.75 21.34
CA THR A 4 0.66 -16.81 19.87
C THR A 4 -0.70 -16.82 19.18
N THR A 5 -1.66 -17.58 19.70
CA THR A 5 -3.02 -17.65 19.14
C THR A 5 -3.77 -16.32 19.25
N ASN A 6 -3.55 -15.55 20.32
CA ASN A 6 -4.13 -14.21 20.47
C ASN A 6 -3.49 -13.21 19.50
N LEU A 7 -2.17 -13.22 19.34
CA LEU A 7 -1.48 -12.35 18.38
C LEU A 7 -1.90 -12.65 16.93
N SER A 8 -1.95 -13.91 16.52
CA SER A 8 -2.38 -14.27 15.16
C SER A 8 -3.82 -13.81 14.88
N SER A 9 -4.72 -13.91 15.86
CA SER A 9 -6.10 -13.42 15.70
C SER A 9 -6.14 -11.90 15.54
N PHE A 10 -5.39 -11.16 16.36
CA PHE A 10 -5.27 -9.70 16.26
C PHE A 10 -4.65 -9.24 14.92
N ILE A 11 -3.59 -9.92 14.47
CA ILE A 11 -2.94 -9.64 13.18
C ILE A 11 -3.91 -9.93 12.03
N LYS A 12 -4.68 -11.00 12.11
CA LYS A 12 -5.70 -11.34 11.09
C LYS A 12 -6.82 -10.31 11.01
N GLU A 13 -7.27 -9.78 12.15
CA GLU A 13 -8.27 -8.72 12.19
C GLU A 13 -7.72 -7.38 11.67
N SER A 14 -6.49 -7.02 12.05
CA SER A 14 -5.88 -5.73 11.69
C SER A 14 -5.39 -5.64 10.25
N PHE A 15 -4.87 -6.74 9.69
CA PHE A 15 -4.21 -6.75 8.38
C PHE A 15 -4.96 -7.57 7.31
N GLY A 16 -6.02 -8.30 7.68
CA GLY A 16 -6.89 -9.01 6.74
C GLY A 16 -6.13 -9.94 5.80
N SER A 17 -6.19 -9.67 4.50
CA SER A 17 -5.54 -10.48 3.46
C SER A 17 -4.00 -10.53 3.57
N ASN A 18 -3.37 -9.54 4.22
CA ASN A 18 -1.93 -9.50 4.41
C ASN A 18 -1.48 -10.19 5.72
N SER A 19 -2.39 -10.80 6.48
CA SER A 19 -2.08 -11.36 7.80
C SER A 19 -1.00 -12.44 7.74
N THR A 20 -1.02 -13.30 6.72
CA THR A 20 -0.05 -14.39 6.56
C THR A 20 1.37 -13.88 6.33
N TYR A 21 1.52 -12.73 5.67
CA TYR A 21 2.80 -12.07 5.48
C TYR A 21 3.33 -11.50 6.80
N VAL A 22 2.48 -10.80 7.55
CA VAL A 22 2.84 -10.19 8.84
C VAL A 22 3.13 -11.26 9.90
N GLU A 23 2.39 -12.37 9.90
CA GLU A 23 2.67 -13.54 10.74
C GLU A 23 4.07 -14.11 10.45
N GLY A 24 4.43 -14.26 9.18
CA GLY A 24 5.78 -14.70 8.79
C GLY A 24 6.87 -13.70 9.19
N LEU A 25 6.55 -12.41 9.24
CA LEU A 25 7.48 -11.37 9.68
C LEU A 25 7.69 -11.40 11.20
N LEU A 26 6.62 -11.61 11.97
CA LEU A 26 6.68 -11.84 13.41
C LEU A 26 7.52 -13.08 13.75
N GLU A 27 7.37 -14.18 13.01
CA GLU A 27 8.19 -15.39 13.19
C GLU A 27 9.69 -15.09 13.07
N ARG A 28 10.08 -14.27 12.07
CA ARG A 28 11.48 -13.84 11.89
C ARG A 28 11.95 -12.92 13.02
N TYR A 29 11.13 -11.95 13.42
CA TYR A 29 11.43 -11.06 14.54
C TYR A 29 11.70 -11.83 15.84
N ARG A 30 10.96 -12.91 16.09
CA ARG A 30 11.16 -13.79 17.26
C ARG A 30 12.46 -14.59 17.21
N GLN A 31 12.98 -14.88 16.01
CA GLN A 31 14.25 -15.57 15.85
C GLN A 31 15.42 -14.61 16.05
N ASP A 32 15.37 -13.45 15.40
CA ASP A 32 16.29 -12.34 15.58
C ASP A 32 15.61 -11.04 15.13
N ALA A 33 15.51 -10.08 16.04
CA ALA A 33 14.89 -8.79 15.78
C ALA A 33 15.55 -8.07 14.58
N LYS A 34 16.86 -8.24 14.37
CA LYS A 34 17.61 -7.60 13.27
C LYS A 34 17.28 -8.16 11.88
N LEU A 35 16.53 -9.26 11.79
CA LEU A 35 16.09 -9.85 10.52
C LEU A 35 14.86 -9.17 9.94
N VAL A 36 14.24 -8.26 10.68
CA VAL A 36 13.15 -7.42 10.22
C VAL A 36 13.56 -5.95 10.28
N ASP A 37 12.90 -5.14 9.47
CA ASP A 37 13.18 -3.71 9.36
C ASP A 37 12.93 -2.98 10.69
N ASP A 38 13.60 -1.84 10.91
CA ASP A 38 13.58 -1.08 12.17
C ASP A 38 12.14 -0.69 12.57
N SER A 39 11.32 -0.33 11.58
CA SER A 39 9.91 0.04 11.80
C SER A 39 9.07 -1.14 12.32
N TRP A 40 9.33 -2.35 11.78
CA TRP A 40 8.70 -3.58 12.25
C TRP A 40 9.22 -4.03 13.62
N GLN A 41 10.49 -3.76 13.94
CA GLN A 41 11.03 -4.01 15.27
C GLN A 41 10.30 -3.15 16.31
N ALA A 42 10.12 -1.86 16.04
CA ALA A 42 9.39 -0.95 16.92
C ALA A 42 7.92 -1.38 17.09
N TYR A 43 7.26 -1.75 15.98
CA TYR A 43 5.88 -2.23 15.98
C TYR A 43 5.72 -3.49 16.85
N PHE A 44 6.51 -4.54 16.59
CA PHE A 44 6.41 -5.79 17.33
C PHE A 44 6.89 -5.65 18.78
N GLY A 45 7.89 -4.80 19.05
CA GLY A 45 8.29 -4.45 20.41
C GLY A 45 7.12 -3.88 21.20
N ALA A 46 6.47 -2.84 20.68
CA ALA A 46 5.30 -2.23 21.31
C ALA A 46 4.12 -3.22 21.48
N LEU A 47 3.92 -4.11 20.49
CA LEU A 47 2.88 -5.15 20.53
C LEU A 47 3.13 -6.18 21.64
N LEU A 48 4.39 -6.59 21.85
CA LEU A 48 4.76 -7.59 22.84
C LEU A 48 4.82 -7.01 24.27
N ASP A 49 5.14 -5.72 24.42
CA ASP A 49 5.08 -5.00 25.69
C ASP A 49 3.64 -4.67 26.15
N GLY A 50 2.62 -5.12 25.41
CA GLY A 50 1.21 -4.93 25.75
C GLY A 50 0.65 -3.56 25.37
N GLY A 51 1.39 -2.76 24.61
CA GLY A 51 0.88 -1.57 23.95
C GLY A 51 0.00 -1.97 22.76
N SER A 52 -1.01 -1.14 22.43
CA SER A 52 -1.67 -1.23 21.11
C SER A 52 -0.81 -0.47 20.11
N PRO A 53 -0.04 -1.14 19.24
CA PRO A 53 0.71 -0.42 18.22
C PRO A 53 -0.28 0.13 17.19
N SER A 54 -0.35 1.45 17.08
CA SER A 54 -1.19 2.10 16.07
C SER A 54 -0.54 1.90 14.70
N VAL A 55 -1.14 1.04 13.88
CA VAL A 55 -0.77 0.84 12.46
C VAL A 55 -1.01 2.08 11.59
N GLU A 56 -1.65 3.14 12.13
CA GLU A 56 -1.89 4.40 11.42
C GLU A 56 -0.62 5.28 11.26
N ALA A 57 0.45 4.99 12.00
CA ALA A 57 1.69 5.77 11.90
C ALA A 57 2.61 5.35 10.73
N GLU A 58 2.46 4.15 10.18
CA GLU A 58 3.46 3.55 9.28
C GLU A 58 3.19 3.69 7.77
N VAL A 59 2.08 4.30 7.34
CA VAL A 59 2.00 4.77 5.94
C VAL A 59 2.78 6.09 5.77
N ARG A 60 3.19 6.75 6.86
CA ARG A 60 3.80 8.09 6.81
C ARG A 60 5.33 8.09 6.76
N VAL A 61 6.02 7.05 7.23
CA VAL A 61 7.50 7.10 7.37
C VAL A 61 8.29 6.75 6.11
N GLU A 62 7.67 6.14 5.09
CA GLU A 62 8.27 6.08 3.74
C GLU A 62 7.77 7.21 2.81
N SER A 63 7.24 8.29 3.38
CA SER A 63 6.85 9.52 2.66
C SER A 63 7.46 10.79 3.27
N ALA A 64 8.66 10.67 3.82
CA ALA A 64 9.43 11.82 4.31
C ALA A 64 10.69 12.06 3.45
N THR A 65 10.48 12.60 2.24
CA THR A 65 11.43 13.54 1.66
C THR A 65 10.69 14.84 1.35
N ALA A 66 10.97 15.81 2.22
CA ALA A 66 11.00 17.24 2.02
C ALA A 66 9.96 17.88 1.07
N ALA A 67 9.03 18.62 1.67
CA ALA A 67 8.49 19.82 1.03
C ALA A 67 9.58 20.90 0.92
N PRO A 68 9.51 21.75 -0.11
CA PRO A 68 9.23 23.14 0.20
C PRO A 68 8.01 23.66 -0.58
N SER A 69 7.25 24.50 0.09
CA SER A 69 6.12 25.24 -0.46
C SER A 69 6.55 26.17 -1.60
N LEU A 70 5.80 26.17 -2.70
CA LEU A 70 5.47 27.40 -3.45
C LEU A 70 4.03 27.33 -3.99
N PRO A 71 3.29 28.45 -3.98
CA PRO A 71 1.89 28.51 -4.36
C PRO A 71 1.75 28.79 -5.86
N ALA A 72 1.04 27.94 -6.61
CA ALA A 72 0.60 28.32 -7.95
C ALA A 72 -0.61 27.52 -8.45
N ALA A 73 -1.72 28.26 -8.54
CA ALA A 73 -2.78 28.19 -9.53
C ALA A 73 -3.56 26.87 -9.68
N SER A 74 -4.83 26.95 -9.29
CA SER A 74 -5.94 26.26 -9.95
C SER A 74 -5.75 26.32 -11.47
N VAL A 75 -5.29 25.22 -12.06
CA VAL A 75 -5.50 24.98 -13.48
C VAL A 75 -6.89 24.35 -13.60
N PRO A 76 -7.82 24.96 -14.36
CA PRO A 76 -9.05 24.26 -14.70
C PRO A 76 -8.67 22.96 -15.42
N ASP A 77 -9.45 21.93 -15.14
CA ASP A 77 -9.47 20.65 -15.83
C ASP A 77 -9.51 20.90 -17.35
N VAL A 78 -8.34 20.97 -17.99
CA VAL A 78 -8.24 20.85 -19.43
C VAL A 78 -8.39 19.37 -19.66
N ALA A 79 -9.64 18.96 -19.86
CA ALA A 79 -10.01 17.68 -20.45
C ALA A 79 -9.05 17.42 -21.61
N LYS A 80 -8.05 16.56 -21.36
CA LYS A 80 -7.15 16.07 -22.40
C LYS A 80 -8.04 15.48 -23.48
N PRO A 81 -7.88 15.85 -24.77
CA PRO A 81 -8.70 15.29 -25.81
C PRO A 81 -8.51 13.77 -25.77
N SER A 82 -9.55 13.08 -25.32
CA SER A 82 -9.59 11.63 -25.35
C SER A 82 -9.40 11.23 -26.80
N PRO A 83 -8.44 10.35 -27.14
CA PRO A 83 -8.31 9.88 -28.51
C PRO A 83 -9.69 9.37 -28.93
N ALA A 84 -10.24 9.94 -30.01
CA ALA A 84 -11.53 9.56 -30.52
C ALA A 84 -11.44 8.12 -31.02
N VAL A 85 -11.71 7.16 -30.14
CA VAL A 85 -11.85 5.76 -30.50
C VAL A 85 -13.16 5.68 -31.28
N SER A 86 -13.08 5.43 -32.58
CA SER A 86 -14.26 5.15 -33.40
C SER A 86 -14.93 3.89 -32.88
N ILE A 87 -16.05 4.07 -32.19
CA ILE A 87 -16.88 2.97 -31.70
C ILE A 87 -17.70 2.47 -32.89
N SER A 88 -17.52 1.20 -33.28
CA SER A 88 -18.27 0.59 -34.38
C SER A 88 -19.77 0.64 -34.13
N GLU A 89 -20.54 0.93 -35.19
CA GLU A 89 -22.01 0.95 -35.15
C GLU A 89 -22.53 -0.40 -34.62
N GLY A 90 -23.18 -0.36 -33.45
CA GLY A 90 -23.66 -1.56 -32.73
C GLY A 90 -23.01 -1.81 -31.37
N THR A 91 -21.98 -1.08 -30.98
CA THR A 91 -21.33 -1.24 -29.66
C THR A 91 -22.02 -0.39 -28.59
N GLN A 92 -22.51 -1.02 -27.53
CA GLN A 92 -23.13 -0.32 -26.40
C GLN A 92 -22.12 -0.05 -25.28
N ALA A 93 -21.95 1.22 -24.91
CA ALA A 93 -21.11 1.59 -23.76
C ALA A 93 -21.78 1.18 -22.44
N LYS A 94 -21.04 0.48 -21.57
CA LYS A 94 -21.48 0.11 -20.21
C LYS A 94 -20.67 0.89 -19.17
N LYS A 95 -21.37 1.45 -18.18
CA LYS A 95 -20.72 2.17 -17.06
C LYS A 95 -19.89 1.20 -16.21
N ILE A 96 -18.66 1.59 -15.88
CA ILE A 96 -17.79 0.88 -14.95
C ILE A 96 -18.26 1.17 -13.51
N THR A 97 -18.52 0.12 -12.73
CA THR A 97 -19.03 0.22 -11.36
C THR A 97 -18.33 -0.78 -10.42
N GLY A 98 -18.53 -0.61 -9.11
CA GLY A 98 -17.98 -1.51 -8.08
C GLY A 98 -16.46 -1.54 -8.04
N ALA A 99 -15.87 -2.71 -7.85
CA ALA A 99 -14.42 -2.91 -7.76
C ALA A 99 -13.67 -2.44 -9.01
N ALA A 100 -14.25 -2.61 -10.20
CA ALA A 100 -13.64 -2.17 -11.45
C ALA A 100 -13.46 -0.64 -11.49
N LYS A 101 -14.39 0.13 -10.90
CA LYS A 101 -14.25 1.59 -10.79
C LYS A 101 -13.07 1.96 -9.91
N LYS A 102 -12.90 1.27 -8.78
CA LYS A 102 -11.78 1.50 -7.84
C LYS A 102 -10.42 1.20 -8.48
N ILE A 103 -10.35 0.17 -9.32
CA ILE A 103 -9.14 -0.14 -10.08
C ILE A 103 -8.80 1.01 -11.03
N VAL A 104 -9.78 1.51 -11.80
CA VAL A 104 -9.56 2.65 -12.71
C VAL A 104 -9.10 3.88 -11.93
N GLU A 105 -9.74 4.20 -10.81
CA GLU A 105 -9.33 5.33 -9.94
C GLU A 105 -7.85 5.20 -9.51
N ASN A 106 -7.41 4.00 -9.11
CA ASN A 106 -6.04 3.76 -8.69
C ASN A 106 -5.04 3.81 -9.87
N MET A 107 -5.42 3.29 -11.03
CA MET A 107 -4.60 3.35 -12.24
C MET A 107 -4.36 4.80 -12.69
N GLU A 108 -5.40 5.63 -12.67
CA GLU A 108 -5.28 7.07 -12.99
C GLU A 108 -4.40 7.80 -11.97
N GLN A 109 -4.54 7.48 -10.68
CA GLN A 109 -3.66 8.03 -9.63
C GLN A 109 -2.19 7.63 -9.86
N SER A 110 -1.94 6.39 -10.29
CA SER A 110 -0.59 5.87 -10.53
C SER A 110 0.15 6.61 -11.65
N LEU A 111 -0.56 7.22 -12.61
CA LEU A 111 0.06 8.02 -13.67
C LEU A 111 0.77 9.28 -13.14
N SER A 112 0.42 9.75 -11.94
CA SER A 112 1.07 10.89 -11.29
C SER A 112 2.35 10.51 -10.54
N VAL A 113 2.55 9.22 -10.27
CA VAL A 113 3.71 8.73 -9.53
C VAL A 113 4.83 8.41 -10.54
N PRO A 114 6.02 9.03 -10.41
CA PRO A 114 7.15 8.71 -11.27
C PRO A 114 7.52 7.22 -11.14
N THR A 115 7.44 6.46 -12.23
CA THR A 115 7.77 5.03 -12.22
C THR A 115 9.28 4.83 -12.06
N ALA A 116 9.74 4.53 -10.85
CA ALA A 116 11.12 4.14 -10.59
C ALA A 116 11.30 2.64 -10.88
N THR A 117 11.97 2.28 -11.97
CA THR A 117 12.26 0.87 -12.29
C THR A 117 13.57 0.43 -11.64
N SER A 118 13.55 -0.67 -10.87
CA SER A 118 14.74 -1.33 -10.34
C SER A 118 14.73 -2.79 -10.78
N PHE A 119 15.80 -3.25 -11.41
CA PHE A 119 15.94 -4.64 -11.87
C PHE A 119 17.10 -5.31 -11.15
N ARG A 120 16.91 -6.57 -10.76
CA ARG A 120 17.94 -7.37 -10.07
C ARG A 120 18.09 -8.70 -10.81
N ASN A 121 19.30 -9.00 -11.27
CA ASN A 121 19.58 -10.24 -11.98
C ASN A 121 20.05 -11.31 -10.99
N ILE A 122 19.29 -12.40 -10.88
CA ILE A 122 19.63 -13.54 -10.00
C ILE A 122 20.09 -14.70 -10.89
N PRO A 123 21.34 -15.18 -10.76
CA PRO A 123 21.80 -16.34 -11.52
C PRO A 123 21.11 -17.62 -11.03
N VAL A 124 20.86 -18.54 -11.97
CA VAL A 124 20.28 -19.88 -11.76
C VAL A 124 21.36 -20.93 -11.56
#